data_AF-A0A7S0CJ98-F1
#
_entry.id   AF-A0A7S0CJ98-F1
#
_cell.length_a   1.000
_cell.length_b   1.000
_cell.length_c   1.000
_cell.angle_alpha   90.00
_cell.angle_beta   90.00
_cell.angle_gamma   90.00
#
_symmetry.space_group_name_H-M   'P 1'
#
loop_
_entity.id
_entity.type
_entity.pdbx_description
1 polymer ?
#
loop_
_entity_poly.entity_id
_entity_poly.type
_entity_poly.pdbx_seq_one_letter_code
_entity_poly.pdbx_strand_id
1 'polypeptide(L)'
;RIQNETLAPDTFRGKPLCMDQFKALFGSCRVPHEGQDVVCNDPGSRHVVVMRKNVMYYFMALWPDGTLAVSIADLVDILQAIVEDADNLNSDAQQEGNEGEEQKKASSWPKNAPVG
;
A
#
# COMPACT_ATOMS: atom_id res chain seq x y z
N ARG A 1 -1.72 13.92 12.41
CA ARG A 1 -0.80 14.96 12.95
C ARG A 1 -0.19 15.79 11.83
N ILE A 2 0.57 15.18 10.92
CA ILE A 2 1.16 15.89 9.76
C ILE A 2 0.08 16.54 8.88
N GLN A 3 -0.99 15.82 8.53
CA GLN A 3 -2.10 16.36 7.75
C GLN A 3 -2.81 17.56 8.39
N ASN A 4 -2.84 17.63 9.74
CA ASN A 4 -3.52 18.70 10.47
C ASN A 4 -2.54 19.78 10.94
N GLU A 5 -1.28 19.74 10.48
CA GLU A 5 -0.21 20.67 10.87
C GLU A 5 0.01 20.78 12.39
N THR A 6 -0.35 19.75 13.17
CA THR A 6 -0.20 19.73 14.63
C THR A 6 1.11 19.12 15.11
N LEU A 7 2.02 18.80 14.19
CA LEU A 7 3.35 18.27 14.51
C LEU A 7 4.26 19.43 14.94
N ALA A 8 4.90 19.31 16.10
CA ALA A 8 5.86 20.30 16.57
C ALA A 8 7.05 20.39 15.60
N PRO A 9 7.54 21.60 15.27
CA PRO A 9 8.72 21.74 14.43
C PRO A 9 9.95 21.10 15.07
N ASP A 10 10.72 20.37 14.28
CA ASP A 10 12.01 19.84 14.72
C ASP A 10 12.98 21.00 15.00
N THR A 11 13.82 20.85 16.03
CA THR A 11 14.80 21.88 16.39
C THR A 11 16.21 21.34 16.32
N PHE A 12 17.12 22.11 15.74
CA PHE A 12 18.55 21.84 15.77
C PHE A 12 19.27 23.01 16.42
N ARG A 13 19.97 22.74 17.54
CA ARG A 13 20.65 23.77 18.35
C ARG A 13 19.73 24.93 18.75
N GLY A 14 18.48 24.62 19.11
CA GLY A 14 17.48 25.61 19.53
C GLY A 14 16.85 26.43 18.39
N LYS A 15 17.16 26.13 17.12
CA LYS A 15 16.51 26.77 15.96
C LYS A 15 15.53 25.81 15.30
N PRO A 16 14.29 26.25 14.98
CA PRO A 16 13.33 25.41 14.27
C PRO A 16 13.79 25.15 12.83
N LEU A 17 13.60 23.92 12.36
CA LEU A 17 13.83 23.49 10.99
C LEU A 17 12.56 23.64 10.16
N CYS A 18 12.72 23.76 8.84
CA CYS A 18 11.61 23.75 7.91
C CYS A 18 10.97 22.36 7.85
N MET A 19 9.64 22.31 7.96
CA MET A 19 8.87 21.06 7.95
C MET A 19 8.24 20.73 6.59
N ASP A 20 8.54 21.50 5.53
CA ASP A 20 7.88 21.31 4.21
C ASP A 20 8.13 19.92 3.60
N GLN A 21 9.26 19.29 3.92
CA GLN A 21 9.58 17.94 3.43
C GLN A 21 8.59 16.87 3.94
N PHE A 22 7.94 17.10 5.07
CA PHE A 22 6.98 16.15 5.64
C PHE A 22 5.71 16.02 4.79
N LYS A 23 5.44 16.98 3.90
CA LYS A 23 4.31 16.94 2.95
C LYS A 23 4.45 15.81 1.92
N ALA A 24 5.67 15.33 1.69
CA ALA A 24 5.98 14.28 0.72
C ALA A 24 6.34 12.93 1.39
N LEU A 25 5.91 12.69 2.63
CA LEU A 25 6.14 11.41 3.32
C LEU A 25 5.05 10.36 3.02
N PHE A 26 3.82 10.82 2.83
CA PHE A 26 2.64 9.97 2.68
C PHE A 26 1.88 10.40 1.43
N GLY A 27 1.28 9.43 0.73
CA GLY A 27 0.52 9.70 -0.50
C GLY A 27 1.38 10.13 -1.70
N SER A 28 2.70 10.10 -1.58
CA SER A 28 3.61 10.55 -2.64
C SER A 28 4.32 9.41 -3.35
N CYS A 29 4.52 9.56 -4.66
CA CYS A 29 5.30 8.64 -5.49
C CYS A 29 6.14 9.41 -6.51
N ARG A 30 7.32 8.88 -6.85
CA ARG A 30 8.14 9.41 -7.94
C ARG A 30 7.68 8.78 -9.25
N VAL A 31 7.21 9.62 -10.18
CA VAL A 31 6.72 9.22 -11.48
C VAL A 31 7.81 9.51 -12.52
N PRO A 32 8.23 8.48 -13.30
CA PRO A 32 9.18 8.70 -14.38
C PRO A 32 8.57 9.60 -15.45
N HIS A 33 9.34 10.59 -15.90
CA HIS A 33 8.93 11.51 -16.95
C HIS A 33 10.12 11.84 -17.85
N GLU A 34 9.86 12.20 -19.10
CA GLU A 34 10.92 12.50 -20.06
C GLU A 34 11.77 13.68 -19.56
N GLY A 35 13.09 13.53 -19.59
CA GLY A 35 14.05 14.53 -19.12
C GLY A 35 14.27 14.56 -17.61
N GLN A 36 13.20 14.56 -16.79
CA GLN A 36 13.32 14.57 -15.33
C GLN A 36 12.08 13.99 -14.65
N ASP A 37 12.28 13.08 -13.70
CA ASP A 37 11.20 12.51 -12.90
C ASP A 37 10.49 13.57 -12.04
N VAL A 38 9.20 13.34 -11.82
CA VAL A 38 8.34 14.24 -11.05
C VAL A 38 7.90 13.53 -9.76
N VAL A 39 7.88 14.26 -8.64
CA VAL A 39 7.26 13.77 -7.41
C VAL A 39 5.78 14.15 -7.44
N CYS A 40 4.92 13.15 -7.54
CA CYS A 40 3.48 13.31 -7.44
C CYS A 40 3.04 13.08 -6.00
N ASN A 41 2.08 13.86 -5.51
CA ASN A 41 1.49 13.71 -4.19
C ASN A 41 -0.03 13.66 -4.30
N ASP A 42 -0.64 12.62 -3.73
CA ASP A 42 -2.08 12.47 -3.57
C ASP A 42 -2.44 12.56 -2.07
N PRO A 43 -2.83 13.75 -1.59
CA PRO A 43 -3.23 13.94 -0.20
C PRO A 43 -4.55 13.23 0.16
N GLY A 44 -5.31 12.78 -0.85
CA GLY A 44 -6.54 12.00 -0.67
C GLY A 44 -6.30 10.50 -0.50
N SER A 45 -5.06 10.03 -0.62
CA SER A 45 -4.74 8.61 -0.48
C SER A 45 -5.01 8.08 0.94
N ARG A 46 -5.71 6.95 1.01
CA ARG A 46 -6.18 6.31 2.26
C ARG A 46 -5.81 4.83 2.36
N HIS A 47 -5.12 4.30 1.37
CA HIS A 47 -4.77 2.89 1.30
C HIS A 47 -3.28 2.68 1.60
N VAL A 48 -2.95 1.48 2.05
CA VAL A 48 -1.57 1.03 2.22
C VAL A 48 -1.32 -0.08 1.22
N VAL A 49 -0.17 -0.01 0.55
CA VAL A 49 0.31 -1.06 -0.35
C VAL A 49 1.34 -1.90 0.39
N VAL A 50 1.21 -3.21 0.30
CA VAL A 50 2.13 -4.20 0.87
C VAL A 50 2.68 -5.06 -0.26
N MET A 51 3.99 -5.25 -0.29
CA MET A 51 4.66 -6.09 -1.28
C MET A 51 5.26 -7.32 -0.61
N ARG A 52 4.98 -8.50 -1.19
CA ARG A 52 5.59 -9.77 -0.79
C ARG A 52 5.70 -10.68 -2.00
N LYS A 53 6.84 -11.36 -2.17
CA LYS A 53 7.09 -12.31 -3.27
C LYS A 53 6.68 -11.76 -4.65
N ASN A 54 7.04 -10.50 -4.93
CA ASN A 54 6.76 -9.83 -6.20
C ASN A 54 5.26 -9.60 -6.50
N VAL A 55 4.38 -9.77 -5.51
CA VAL A 55 2.94 -9.45 -5.60
C VAL A 55 2.65 -8.20 -4.76
N MET A 56 1.77 -7.34 -5.27
CA MET A 56 1.31 -6.12 -4.61
C MET A 56 -0.11 -6.33 -4.09
N TYR A 57 -0.28 -6.10 -2.79
CA TYR A 57 -1.57 -6.11 -2.10
C TYR A 57 -1.90 -4.70 -1.63
N TYR A 58 -3.18 -4.37 -1.49
CA TYR A 58 -3.58 -3.11 -0.87
C TYR A 58 -4.82 -3.31 0.00
N PHE A 59 -4.93 -2.47 1.02
CA PHE A 59 -6.12 -2.36 1.85
C PHE A 59 -6.32 -0.90 2.29
N MET A 60 -7.56 -0.54 2.65
CA MET A 60 -7.86 0.78 3.17
C MET A 60 -7.42 0.89 4.63
N ALA A 61 -6.58 1.86 4.95
CA ALA A 61 -6.13 2.13 6.32
C ALA A 61 -6.92 3.26 6.99
N LEU A 62 -7.53 4.14 6.20
CA LEU A 62 -8.33 5.26 6.66
C LEU A 62 -9.73 5.25 6.03
N TRP A 63 -10.74 5.59 6.82
CA TRP A 63 -12.09 5.86 6.34
C TRP A 63 -12.17 7.21 5.61
N PRO A 64 -13.27 7.50 4.88
CA PRO A 64 -13.42 8.78 4.20
C PRO A 64 -13.35 10.02 5.08
N ASP A 65 -13.67 9.87 6.37
CA ASP A 65 -13.58 10.92 7.40
C ASP A 65 -12.17 11.09 7.98
N GLY A 66 -11.20 10.28 7.56
CA GLY A 66 -9.82 10.31 8.05
C GLY A 66 -9.59 9.55 9.36
N THR A 67 -10.60 8.85 9.87
CA THR A 67 -10.43 7.96 11.04
C THR A 67 -9.76 6.64 10.64
N LEU A 68 -9.14 5.95 11.60
CA LEU A 68 -8.51 4.66 11.36
C LEU A 68 -9.56 3.62 10.98
N ALA A 69 -9.37 2.99 9.82
CA ALA A 69 -10.27 1.96 9.32
C ALA A 69 -9.96 0.56 9.86
N VAL A 70 -8.75 0.35 10.37
CA VAL A 70 -8.20 -0.97 10.71
C VAL A 70 -7.67 -0.91 12.14
N SER A 71 -8.10 -1.85 12.99
CA SER A 71 -7.53 -2.01 14.33
C SER A 71 -6.19 -2.76 14.29
N ILE A 72 -5.47 -2.84 15.41
CA ILE A 72 -4.23 -3.61 15.48
C ILE A 72 -4.49 -5.10 15.22
N ALA A 73 -5.60 -5.64 15.71
CA ALA A 73 -5.97 -7.03 15.48
C ALA A 73 -6.25 -7.29 13.99
N ASP A 74 -7.06 -6.43 13.36
CA ASP A 74 -7.35 -6.52 11.93
C ASP A 74 -6.07 -6.40 11.09
N LEU A 75 -5.13 -5.54 11.49
CA LEU A 75 -3.86 -5.38 10.78
C LEU A 75 -3.03 -6.67 10.83
N VAL A 76 -2.99 -7.36 11.97
CA VAL A 76 -2.31 -8.66 12.10
C VAL A 76 -2.97 -9.68 11.19
N ASP A 77 -4.30 -9.77 11.20
CA ASP A 77 -5.05 -10.72 10.37
C ASP A 77 -4.84 -10.45 8.87
N ILE A 78 -4.90 -9.19 8.44
CA ILE A 78 -4.65 -8.78 7.05
C ILE A 78 -3.23 -9.15 6.62
N LEU A 79 -2.22 -8.82 7.44
CA LEU A 79 -0.83 -9.11 7.11
C LEU A 79 -0.55 -10.62 7.07
N GLN A 80 -1.16 -11.39 7.98
CA GLN A 80 -1.04 -12.83 7.98
C GLN A 80 -1.70 -13.46 6.74
N ALA A 81 -2.89 -12.98 6.35
CA ALA A 81 -3.54 -13.40 5.12
C ALA A 81 -2.69 -13.11 3.87
N ILE A 82 -2.03 -11.94 3.81
CA ILE A 82 -1.10 -11.60 2.71
C ILE A 82 0.10 -12.55 2.69
N VAL A 83 0.63 -12.92 3.86
CA VAL A 83 1.73 -13.88 3.97
C VAL A 83 1.31 -15.24 3.43
N GLU A 84 0.18 -15.76 3.90
CA GLU A 84 -0.34 -17.07 3.48
C GLU A 84 -0.66 -17.10 1.97
N ASP A 85 -1.34 -16.08 1.45
CA ASP A 85 -1.68 -15.98 0.03
C ASP A 85 -0.42 -15.94 -0.85
N ALA A 86 0.53 -15.07 -0.55
CA ALA A 86 1.78 -15.00 -1.30
C ALA A 86 2.63 -16.28 -1.18
N ASP A 87 2.48 -17.05 -0.09
CA ASP A 87 3.14 -18.36 0.02
C ASP A 87 2.58 -19.39 -0.94
N ASN A 88 1.27 -19.39 -1.13
CA ASN A 88 0.56 -20.31 -2.02
C ASN A 88 0.74 -19.94 -3.51
N LEU A 89 0.87 -18.65 -3.84
CA LEU A 89 1.08 -18.22 -5.24
C LEU A 89 2.41 -18.72 -5.84
N ASN A 90 3.47 -18.82 -5.04
CA ASN A 90 4.77 -19.28 -5.52
C ASN A 90 4.85 -20.81 -5.71
N SER A 91 3.99 -21.59 -5.03
CA SER A 91 3.92 -23.04 -5.30
C SER A 91 3.32 -23.33 -6.67
N ASP A 92 2.42 -22.48 -7.17
CA ASP A 92 1.76 -22.66 -8.45
C ASP A 92 2.66 -22.20 -9.61
N ALA A 93 3.37 -21.07 -9.44
CA ALA A 93 4.31 -20.56 -10.44
C ALA A 93 5.53 -21.48 -10.70
N GLN A 94 5.82 -22.42 -9.80
CA GLN A 94 6.92 -23.38 -9.94
C GLN A 94 6.51 -24.68 -10.68
N GLN A 95 5.23 -24.83 -11.03
CA GLN A 95 4.71 -25.98 -11.80
C GLN A 95 4.59 -25.71 -13.30
N GLU A 96 4.56 -24.44 -13.75
CA GLU A 96 4.47 -24.10 -15.18
C GLU A 96 5.77 -24.36 -15.99
N GLY A 97 6.84 -24.82 -15.33
CA GLY A 97 8.09 -25.23 -15.97
C GLY A 97 8.13 -26.69 -16.45
N ASN A 98 7.10 -27.50 -16.21
CA ASN A 98 7.08 -28.89 -16.65
C ASN A 98 5.66 -29.33 -17.05
N GLU A 99 5.53 -29.65 -18.34
CA GLU A 99 4.42 -30.37 -18.99
C GLU A 99 3.18 -29.56 -19.44
N GLY A 100 3.05 -29.47 -20.77
CA GLY A 100 1.91 -30.01 -21.52
C GLY A 100 0.49 -29.50 -21.22
N GLU A 101 -0.17 -28.99 -22.26
CA GLU A 101 -1.60 -28.73 -22.39
C GLU A 101 -2.52 -29.59 -21.48
N GLU A 102 -3.26 -28.98 -20.54
CA GLU A 102 -4.71 -29.24 -20.38
C GLU A 102 -5.44 -28.17 -19.55
N GLN A 103 -6.76 -28.14 -19.73
CA GLN A 103 -7.67 -27.01 -19.58
C GLN A 103 -8.19 -26.74 -18.15
N LYS A 104 -8.44 -25.44 -17.88
CA LYS A 104 -9.54 -24.84 -17.08
C LYS A 104 -9.65 -25.19 -15.59
N LYS A 105 -9.43 -24.16 -14.75
CA LYS A 105 -10.39 -23.83 -13.67
C LYS A 105 -10.38 -22.34 -13.32
N ALA A 106 -11.44 -21.66 -13.71
CA ALA A 106 -11.81 -20.36 -13.16
C ALA A 106 -12.48 -20.57 -11.79
N SER A 107 -11.89 -20.06 -10.70
CA SER A 107 -12.50 -19.84 -9.38
C SER A 107 -11.38 -19.50 -8.37
N SER A 108 -11.45 -18.55 -7.44
CA SER A 108 -12.51 -17.66 -7.00
C SER A 108 -11.88 -16.46 -6.29
N TRP A 109 -12.13 -15.24 -6.78
CA TRP A 109 -11.99 -14.04 -5.95
C TRP A 109 -13.34 -13.33 -6.01
N PRO A 110 -13.95 -12.93 -4.89
CA PRO A 110 -15.26 -12.29 -4.93
C PRO A 110 -15.11 -10.93 -5.61
N LYS A 111 -15.66 -10.79 -6.82
CA LYS A 111 -15.69 -9.54 -7.61
C LYS A 111 -16.76 -8.54 -7.16
N ASN A 112 -17.12 -8.54 -5.87
CA ASN A 112 -18.19 -7.70 -5.36
C ASN A 112 -17.70 -6.87 -4.18
N ALA A 113 -16.99 -5.78 -4.47
CA ALA A 113 -16.92 -4.63 -3.57
C ALA A 113 -17.95 -3.59 -4.07
N PRO A 114 -18.89 -3.13 -3.23
CA PRO A 114 -19.90 -2.16 -3.65
C PRO A 114 -19.22 -0.83 -4.01
N VAL A 115 -19.46 -0.38 -5.23
CA VAL A 115 -19.23 1.02 -5.62
C VAL A 115 -20.36 1.81 -4.98
N GLY A 116 -20.06 2.53 -3.91
CA GLY A 116 -20.94 3.48 -3.23
C GLY A 116 -20.19 4.77 -2.97
#